data_AF-A0AAU5NHN4-F1
#
_entry.id   AF-A0AAU5NHN4-F1
#
_cell.length_a   1.000
_cell.length_b   1.000
_cell.length_c   1.000
_cell.angle_alpha   90.00
_cell.angle_beta   90.00
_cell.angle_gamma   90.00
#
_symmetry.space_group_name_H-M   'P 1'
#
loop_
_entity.id
_entity.type
_entity.pdbx_description
1 polymer ?
#
loop_
_entity_poly.entity_id
_entity_poly.type
_entity_poly.pdbx_seq_one_letter_code
_entity_poly.pdbx_strand_id
1 'polypeptide(L)'
;MMAQGNQPPVSADDGGIVDYRLSFFGRSGEEGGAEALDRLLDRLLESGDGLWGESSEPLEDSVAAFRLGTISGDGLGPVADLLTLDVRVGVAEIAESVIAASPHDERGIWGCDLLVTVALGGDDPDWALLHRIWTAVVDLWAAVAWDESSGFGVAAGAVPKP
;
A
#
# COMPACT_ATOMS: atom_id res chain seq x y z
N MET A 1 -16.07 41.89 28.02
CA MET A 1 -16.60 40.59 28.47
C MET A 1 -17.85 40.34 27.62
N MET A 2 -17.91 39.48 26.62
CA MET A 2 -17.14 38.28 26.29
C MET A 2 -16.86 38.19 24.78
N ALA A 3 -15.86 37.37 24.43
CA ALA A 3 -15.27 37.21 23.11
C ALA A 3 -16.23 36.59 22.07
N GLN A 4 -16.09 37.06 20.82
CA GLN A 4 -16.67 36.44 19.65
C GLN A 4 -16.10 35.02 19.50
N GLY A 5 -17.00 34.04 19.39
CA GLY A 5 -16.67 32.64 19.18
C GLY A 5 -15.93 32.46 17.86
N ASN A 6 -14.69 32.03 17.98
CA ASN A 6 -13.80 31.61 16.91
C ASN A 6 -14.39 30.33 16.28
N GLN A 7 -15.13 30.44 15.17
CA GLN A 7 -15.43 29.29 14.33
C GLN A 7 -14.11 28.79 13.74
N PRO A 8 -13.70 27.53 13.96
CA PRO A 8 -12.58 26.97 13.23
C PRO A 8 -12.93 26.92 11.72
N PRO A 9 -11.94 27.09 10.83
CA PRO A 9 -12.17 26.95 9.41
C PRO A 9 -12.64 25.52 9.12
N VAL A 10 -13.67 25.41 8.29
CA VAL A 10 -14.02 24.16 7.61
C VAL A 10 -12.83 23.82 6.72
N SER A 11 -11.95 22.95 7.20
CA SER A 11 -10.99 22.27 6.34
C SER A 11 -11.80 21.34 5.45
N ALA A 12 -11.96 21.72 4.19
CA ALA A 12 -12.25 20.79 3.12
C ALA A 12 -10.99 19.93 2.95
N ASP A 13 -10.87 18.90 3.78
CA ASP A 13 -10.05 17.75 3.46
C ASP A 13 -10.98 16.77 2.74
N ASP A 14 -10.98 16.84 1.41
CA ASP A 14 -11.54 15.83 0.52
C ASP A 14 -10.61 14.60 0.56
N GLY A 15 -10.37 14.09 1.76
CA GLY A 15 -9.68 12.85 2.01
C GLY A 15 -10.76 11.78 2.05
N GLY A 16 -11.00 11.10 0.93
CA GLY A 16 -11.74 9.84 0.95
C GLY A 16 -11.19 9.01 2.11
N ILE A 17 -12.05 8.62 3.05
CA ILE A 17 -11.63 7.93 4.27
C ILE A 17 -10.83 6.70 3.82
N VAL A 18 -9.57 6.65 4.21
CA VAL A 18 -8.76 5.43 4.06
C VAL A 18 -9.19 4.54 5.21
N ASP A 19 -10.11 3.62 4.92
CA ASP A 19 -10.66 2.69 5.90
C ASP A 19 -9.65 1.60 6.30
N TYR A 20 -8.66 1.31 5.45
CA TYR A 20 -7.65 0.29 5.76
C TYR A 20 -6.31 0.52 5.06
N ARG A 21 -5.21 0.27 5.80
CA ARG A 21 -3.84 0.33 5.28
C ARG A 21 -3.08 -0.93 5.67
N LEU A 22 -2.38 -1.52 4.70
CA LEU A 22 -1.52 -2.66 4.88
C LEU A 22 -0.12 -2.37 4.35
N SER A 23 0.89 -2.69 5.15
CA SER A 23 2.30 -2.52 4.81
C SER A 23 3.00 -3.87 4.69
N PHE A 24 3.93 -3.98 3.75
CA PHE A 24 4.74 -5.16 3.52
C PHE A 24 6.22 -4.77 3.57
N PHE A 25 6.95 -5.39 4.48
CA PHE A 25 8.40 -5.19 4.63
C PHE A 25 9.14 -6.31 3.92
N GLY A 26 9.91 -5.97 2.89
CA GLY A 26 10.62 -6.93 2.03
C GLY A 26 12.09 -6.58 1.85
N ARG A 27 12.76 -7.39 1.03
CA ARG A 27 14.10 -7.08 0.53
C ARG A 27 14.10 -7.09 -0.99
N SER A 28 14.26 -5.94 -1.63
CA SER A 28 14.32 -5.85 -3.11
C SER A 28 15.70 -6.21 -3.64
N GLY A 29 16.75 -6.02 -2.85
CA GLY A 29 18.12 -6.38 -3.25
C GLY A 29 18.72 -5.35 -4.19
N GLU A 30 18.64 -4.07 -3.81
CA GLU A 30 19.22 -2.91 -4.51
C GLU A 30 18.48 -2.45 -5.79
N GLU A 31 17.26 -2.93 -6.05
CA GLU A 31 16.38 -2.40 -7.12
C GLU A 31 15.95 -0.95 -6.81
N GLY A 32 15.76 -0.08 -7.82
CA GLY A 32 15.13 1.24 -7.62
C GLY A 32 13.61 1.13 -7.36
N GLY A 33 12.98 2.22 -6.90
CA GLY A 33 11.53 2.24 -6.63
C GLY A 33 10.68 1.93 -7.87
N ALA A 34 11.07 2.49 -9.02
CA ALA A 34 10.42 2.23 -10.31
C ALA A 34 10.60 0.78 -10.79
N GLU A 35 11.78 0.19 -10.61
CA GLU A 35 12.05 -1.21 -11.00
C GLU A 35 11.26 -2.20 -10.13
N ALA A 36 11.24 -1.96 -8.80
CA ALA A 36 10.47 -2.78 -7.88
C ALA A 36 8.97 -2.72 -8.20
N LEU A 37 8.46 -1.53 -8.56
CA LEU A 37 7.08 -1.38 -9.00
C LEU A 37 6.79 -2.10 -10.32
N ASP A 38 7.62 -1.91 -11.34
CA ASP A 38 7.45 -2.53 -12.66
C ASP A 38 7.34 -4.05 -12.53
N ARG A 39 8.22 -4.65 -11.72
CA ARG A 39 8.22 -6.08 -11.40
C ARG A 39 6.96 -6.53 -10.67
N LEU A 40 6.44 -5.71 -9.75
CA LEU A 40 5.18 -5.99 -9.08
C LEU A 40 4.01 -5.96 -10.07
N LEU A 41 3.95 -4.96 -10.94
CA LEU A 41 2.89 -4.83 -11.94
C LEU A 41 2.92 -5.99 -12.94
N ASP A 42 4.10 -6.38 -13.44
CA ASP A 42 4.27 -7.57 -14.28
C ASP A 42 3.72 -8.82 -13.59
N ARG A 43 4.12 -9.04 -12.33
CA ARG A 43 3.65 -10.20 -11.56
C ARG A 43 2.13 -10.20 -11.37
N LEU A 44 1.53 -9.03 -11.16
CA LEU A 44 0.08 -8.90 -11.04
C LEU A 44 -0.63 -9.20 -12.36
N LEU A 45 -0.10 -8.73 -13.49
CA LEU A 45 -0.65 -8.98 -14.83
C LEU A 45 -0.54 -10.45 -15.24
N GLU A 46 0.53 -11.15 -14.84
CA GLU A 46 0.65 -12.60 -15.05
C GLU A 46 -0.41 -13.40 -14.28
N SER A 47 -0.93 -12.84 -13.17
CA SER A 47 -1.76 -13.57 -12.21
C SER A 47 -3.27 -13.50 -12.45
N GLY A 48 -3.79 -12.70 -13.39
CA GLY A 48 -5.24 -12.64 -13.60
C GLY A 48 -5.78 -11.44 -14.39
N ASP A 49 -6.97 -10.97 -13.99
CA ASP A 49 -7.75 -9.92 -14.66
C ASP A 49 -6.94 -8.65 -14.92
N GLY A 50 -7.29 -7.96 -16.00
CA GLY A 50 -6.64 -6.73 -16.44
C GLY A 50 -6.65 -5.64 -15.36
N LEU A 51 -5.60 -4.83 -15.34
CA LEU A 51 -5.43 -3.75 -14.37
C LEU A 51 -5.65 -2.40 -15.02
N TRP A 52 -6.36 -1.54 -14.31
CA TRP A 52 -6.35 -0.10 -14.53
C TRP A 52 -5.32 0.50 -13.59
N GLY A 53 -4.49 1.41 -14.11
CA GLY A 53 -3.45 2.06 -13.33
C GLY A 53 -3.26 3.52 -13.73
N GLU A 54 -3.16 4.38 -12.73
CA GLU A 54 -2.79 5.79 -12.88
C GLU A 54 -1.57 6.10 -12.01
N SER A 55 -0.52 6.62 -12.63
CA SER A 55 0.69 7.09 -11.94
C SER A 55 0.40 8.40 -11.22
N SER A 56 0.80 8.49 -9.95
CA SER A 56 0.79 9.75 -9.21
C SER A 56 2.15 10.41 -9.34
N GLU A 57 2.35 11.25 -10.37
CA GLU A 57 3.61 11.99 -10.58
C GLU A 57 3.60 13.39 -9.93
N PRO A 58 4.78 13.96 -9.56
CA PRO A 58 6.11 13.35 -9.56
C PRO A 58 6.54 12.85 -8.17
N LEU A 59 7.25 11.72 -8.15
CA LEU A 59 7.83 11.13 -6.94
C LEU A 59 9.35 11.01 -7.10
N GLU A 60 10.06 10.94 -5.98
CA GLU A 60 11.52 10.74 -5.95
C GLU A 60 11.89 9.34 -6.50
N ASP A 61 13.14 9.13 -6.96
CA ASP A 61 13.61 7.83 -7.52
C ASP A 61 13.35 6.62 -6.59
N SER A 62 13.29 6.86 -5.27
CA SER A 62 13.05 5.86 -4.24
C SER A 62 11.57 5.57 -3.97
N VAL A 63 10.64 6.35 -4.52
CA VAL A 63 9.20 6.28 -4.22
C VAL A 63 8.38 6.22 -5.50
N ALA A 64 7.45 5.27 -5.57
CA ALA A 64 6.48 5.17 -6.65
C ALA A 64 5.08 4.94 -6.08
N ALA A 65 4.10 5.77 -6.48
CA ALA A 65 2.74 5.72 -5.98
C ALA A 65 1.74 5.68 -7.15
N PHE A 66 0.83 4.73 -7.09
CA PHE A 66 -0.07 4.35 -8.17
C PHE A 66 -1.47 4.15 -7.62
N ARG A 67 -2.47 4.60 -8.36
CA ARG A 67 -3.85 4.19 -8.13
C ARG A 67 -4.14 2.99 -9.02
N LEU A 68 -4.59 1.89 -8.44
CA LEU A 68 -4.85 0.64 -9.15
C LEU A 68 -6.30 0.19 -8.95
N GLY A 69 -6.85 -0.46 -9.97
CA GLY A 69 -8.15 -1.13 -9.88
C GLY A 69 -8.24 -2.30 -10.84
N THR A 70 -9.04 -3.31 -10.49
CA THR A 70 -9.33 -4.42 -11.41
C THR A 70 -10.29 -3.97 -12.50
N ILE A 71 -10.05 -4.36 -13.76
CA ILE A 71 -10.94 -4.05 -14.90
C ILE A 71 -11.79 -5.28 -15.23
N SER A 72 -13.09 -5.08 -15.44
CA SER A 72 -13.98 -6.09 -16.03
C SER A 72 -13.75 -6.25 -17.53
N GLY A 73 -14.00 -7.44 -18.08
CA GLY A 73 -13.73 -7.76 -19.49
C GLY A 73 -14.29 -6.80 -20.56
N ASP A 74 -15.25 -5.95 -20.22
CA ASP A 74 -15.80 -4.88 -21.09
C ASP A 74 -14.96 -3.60 -21.14
N GLY A 75 -13.91 -3.46 -20.31
CA GLY A 75 -12.91 -2.39 -20.40
C GLY A 75 -13.38 -0.97 -20.03
N LEU A 76 -14.59 -0.82 -19.48
CA LEU A 76 -15.23 0.49 -19.25
C LEU A 76 -14.77 1.23 -17.97
N GLY A 77 -13.88 0.64 -17.18
CA GLY A 77 -13.37 1.22 -15.94
C GLY A 77 -13.08 0.18 -14.86
N PRO A 78 -12.63 0.62 -13.67
CA PRO A 78 -12.43 -0.25 -12.53
C PRO A 78 -13.77 -0.82 -12.02
N VAL A 79 -13.76 -2.06 -11.53
CA VAL A 79 -14.95 -2.78 -11.05
C VAL A 79 -15.38 -2.39 -9.63
N ALA A 80 -14.48 -1.77 -8.89
CA ALA A 80 -14.57 -1.40 -7.49
C ALA A 80 -13.75 -0.10 -7.29
N ASP A 81 -13.73 0.42 -6.07
CA ASP A 81 -12.93 1.60 -5.75
C ASP A 81 -11.43 1.34 -5.94
N LEU A 82 -10.75 2.38 -6.44
CA LEU A 82 -9.31 2.32 -6.68
C LEU A 82 -8.55 2.28 -5.36
N LEU A 83 -7.62 1.33 -5.24
CA LEU A 83 -6.66 1.33 -4.17
C LEU A 83 -5.45 2.20 -4.50
N THR A 84 -4.78 2.68 -3.46
CA THR A 84 -3.49 3.37 -3.61
C THR A 84 -2.37 2.40 -3.23
N LEU A 85 -1.43 2.20 -4.14
CA LEU A 85 -0.21 1.43 -3.97
C LEU A 85 0.97 2.40 -3.88
N ASP A 86 1.76 2.31 -2.81
CA ASP A 86 2.99 3.07 -2.59
C ASP A 86 4.14 2.09 -2.42
N VAL A 87 5.20 2.25 -3.20
CA VAL A 87 6.40 1.41 -3.19
C VAL A 87 7.57 2.31 -2.87
N ARG A 88 8.26 2.02 -1.76
CA ARG A 88 9.45 2.74 -1.30
C ARG A 88 10.63 1.80 -1.22
N VAL A 89 11.78 2.28 -1.69
CA VAL A 89 13.02 1.52 -1.68
C VAL A 89 14.15 2.31 -1.03
N GLY A 90 14.94 1.63 -0.21
CA GLY A 90 16.08 2.16 0.53
C GLY A 90 15.92 1.96 2.03
N VAL A 91 16.94 1.39 2.68
CA VAL A 91 16.94 1.19 4.14
C VAL A 91 16.74 2.52 4.88
N ALA A 92 17.40 3.59 4.43
CA ALA A 92 17.29 4.90 5.05
C ALA A 92 15.88 5.51 4.90
N GLU A 93 15.22 5.23 3.78
CA GLU A 93 13.87 5.70 3.47
C GLU A 93 12.83 5.06 4.40
N ILE A 94 12.99 3.77 4.72
CA ILE A 94 11.96 2.99 5.43
C ILE A 94 12.31 2.70 6.90
N ALA A 95 13.48 3.15 7.39
CA ALA A 95 13.97 2.83 8.73
C ALA A 95 12.98 3.20 9.83
N GLU A 96 12.34 4.37 9.75
CA GLU A 96 11.35 4.80 10.74
C GLU A 96 10.12 3.88 10.75
N SER A 97 9.62 3.49 9.57
CA SER A 97 8.50 2.55 9.43
C SER A 97 8.84 1.17 9.99
N VAL A 98 10.06 0.68 9.75
CA VAL A 98 10.55 -0.59 10.31
C VAL A 98 10.63 -0.54 11.84
N ILE A 99 11.17 0.55 12.40
CA ILE A 99 11.29 0.75 13.85
C ILE A 99 9.90 0.87 14.49
N ALA A 100 8.97 1.57 13.85
CA ALA A 100 7.60 1.71 14.32
C ALA A 100 6.88 0.36 14.35
N ALA A 101 7.03 -0.45 13.29
CA ALA A 101 6.41 -1.76 13.19
C ALA A 101 7.05 -2.81 14.10
N SER A 102 8.37 -2.80 14.25
CA SER A 102 9.14 -3.81 14.99
C SER A 102 10.33 -3.17 15.74
N PRO A 103 10.10 -2.50 16.88
CA PRO A 103 11.13 -1.78 17.63
C PRO A 103 12.22 -2.69 18.22
N HIS A 104 11.99 -4.00 18.26
CA HIS A 104 12.89 -5.01 18.83
C HIS A 104 13.25 -6.14 17.86
N ASP A 105 13.00 -5.95 16.56
CA ASP A 105 13.26 -6.93 15.49
C ASP A 105 12.66 -8.33 15.69
N GLU A 106 11.49 -8.43 16.33
CA GLU A 106 10.86 -9.72 16.67
C GLU A 106 10.48 -10.55 15.43
N ARG A 107 10.47 -9.93 14.25
CA ARG A 107 10.08 -10.51 12.96
C ARG A 107 11.19 -10.51 11.92
N GLY A 108 12.40 -10.07 12.26
CA GLY A 108 13.56 -10.07 11.35
C GLY A 108 13.40 -9.12 10.16
N ILE A 109 12.64 -8.04 10.33
CA ILE A 109 12.41 -7.01 9.30
C ILE A 109 13.44 -5.86 9.38
N TRP A 110 14.35 -5.88 10.35
CA TRP A 110 15.46 -4.93 10.36
C TRP A 110 16.36 -5.13 9.13
N GLY A 111 16.79 -4.01 8.56
CA GLY A 111 17.56 -3.98 7.32
C GLY A 111 16.76 -4.34 6.07
N CYS A 112 15.42 -4.39 6.15
CA CYS A 112 14.60 -4.30 4.95
C CYS A 112 14.93 -3.03 4.17
N ASP A 113 14.98 -3.16 2.85
CA ASP A 113 15.17 -2.06 1.91
C ASP A 113 13.92 -1.83 1.05
N LEU A 114 12.85 -2.61 1.20
CA LEU A 114 11.60 -2.44 0.46
C LEU A 114 10.41 -2.30 1.42
N LEU A 115 9.58 -1.29 1.17
CA LEU A 115 8.28 -1.11 1.79
C LEU A 115 7.21 -0.95 0.70
N VAL A 116 6.25 -1.86 0.66
CA VAL A 116 5.05 -1.72 -0.15
C VAL A 116 3.88 -1.39 0.77
N THR A 117 3.17 -0.31 0.52
CA THR A 117 1.98 0.09 1.26
C THR A 117 0.77 0.08 0.34
N VAL A 118 -0.29 -0.60 0.75
CA VAL A 118 -1.58 -0.60 0.07
C VAL A 118 -2.60 0.09 0.98
N ALA A 119 -3.26 1.10 0.45
CA ALA A 119 -4.35 1.79 1.11
C ALA A 119 -5.66 1.53 0.36
N LEU A 120 -6.65 1.02 1.07
CA LEU A 120 -8.03 0.87 0.62
C LEU A 120 -8.85 2.04 1.17
N GLY A 121 -9.67 2.63 0.32
CA GLY A 121 -10.65 3.65 0.70
C GLY A 121 -11.85 3.60 -0.24
N GLY A 122 -12.85 4.42 0.05
CA GLY A 122 -14.14 4.39 -0.65
C GLY A 122 -15.13 3.42 -0.01
N ASP A 123 -16.31 3.33 -0.61
CA ASP A 123 -17.44 2.56 -0.07
C ASP A 123 -17.42 1.08 -0.55
N ASP A 124 -16.71 0.78 -1.64
CA ASP A 124 -16.61 -0.56 -2.25
C ASP A 124 -15.14 -0.92 -2.57
N PRO A 125 -14.30 -1.22 -1.56
CA PRO A 125 -12.89 -1.50 -1.76
C PRO A 125 -12.60 -2.84 -2.46
N ASP A 126 -11.62 -2.85 -3.37
CA ASP A 126 -11.19 -4.04 -4.12
C ASP A 126 -10.33 -5.00 -3.28
N TRP A 127 -10.98 -5.77 -2.41
CA TRP A 127 -10.32 -6.80 -1.58
C TRP A 127 -9.64 -7.90 -2.38
N ALA A 128 -10.15 -8.21 -3.57
CA ALA A 128 -9.56 -9.24 -4.44
C ALA A 128 -8.21 -8.76 -4.97
N LEU A 129 -8.12 -7.50 -5.39
CA LEU A 129 -6.86 -6.89 -5.80
C LEU A 129 -5.87 -6.78 -4.65
N LEU A 130 -6.32 -6.40 -3.44
CA LEU A 130 -5.46 -6.43 -2.25
C LEU A 130 -4.84 -7.82 -2.05
N HIS A 131 -5.63 -8.89 -2.17
CA HIS A 131 -5.15 -10.26 -2.02
C HIS A 131 -4.17 -10.69 -3.12
N ARG A 132 -4.35 -10.20 -4.35
CA ARG A 132 -3.40 -10.39 -5.45
C ARG A 132 -2.08 -9.69 -5.17
N ILE A 133 -2.11 -8.43 -4.74
CA ILE A 133 -0.92 -7.66 -4.35
C ILE A 133 -0.18 -8.34 -3.21
N TRP A 134 -0.90 -8.75 -2.17
CA TRP A 134 -0.32 -9.51 -1.07
C TRP A 134 0.47 -10.72 -1.60
N THR A 135 -0.19 -11.55 -2.40
CA THR A 135 0.41 -12.80 -2.91
C THR A 135 1.64 -12.50 -3.76
N ALA A 136 1.56 -11.50 -4.64
CA ALA A 136 2.67 -11.09 -5.49
C ALA A 136 3.87 -10.58 -4.66
N VAL A 137 3.63 -9.73 -3.67
CA VAL A 137 4.68 -9.14 -2.82
C VAL A 137 5.36 -10.20 -1.94
N VAL A 138 4.59 -11.17 -1.43
CA VAL A 138 5.13 -12.33 -0.69
C VAL A 138 5.93 -13.25 -1.61
N ASP A 139 5.43 -13.55 -2.81
CA ASP A 139 6.13 -14.42 -3.77
C ASP A 139 7.45 -13.81 -4.25
N LEU A 140 7.46 -12.51 -4.54
CA LEU A 140 8.63 -11.81 -5.09
C LEU A 140 9.73 -11.60 -4.06
N TRP A 141 9.36 -11.16 -2.86
CA TRP A 141 10.35 -10.65 -1.89
C TRP A 141 10.27 -11.31 -0.51
N ALA A 142 9.47 -12.38 -0.36
CA ALA A 142 9.21 -13.02 0.93
C ALA A 142 8.77 -12.00 2.01
N ALA A 143 8.04 -10.97 1.59
CA ALA A 143 7.76 -9.81 2.41
C ALA A 143 6.83 -10.16 3.59
N VAL A 144 7.01 -9.44 4.70
CA VAL A 144 6.24 -9.62 5.93
C VAL A 144 5.16 -8.56 6.01
N ALA A 145 3.90 -8.99 6.08
CA ALA A 145 2.73 -8.13 6.19
C ALA A 145 2.55 -7.57 7.62
N TRP A 146 2.11 -6.31 7.71
CA TRP A 146 1.85 -5.58 8.95
C TRP A 146 0.74 -4.55 8.75
N ASP A 147 -0.19 -4.44 9.70
CA ASP A 147 -1.16 -3.34 9.77
C ASP A 147 -1.20 -2.74 11.19
N GLU A 148 -1.70 -1.52 11.34
CA GLU A 148 -1.72 -0.83 12.64
C GLU A 148 -2.61 -1.52 13.69
N SER A 149 -3.70 -2.15 13.27
CA SER A 149 -4.70 -2.75 14.15
C SER A 149 -4.26 -4.12 14.65
N SER A 150 -3.67 -4.94 13.77
CA SER A 150 -3.31 -6.34 14.07
C SER A 150 -1.81 -6.56 14.22
N GLY A 151 -0.98 -5.56 13.96
CA GLY A 151 0.48 -5.70 13.90
C GLY A 151 0.87 -6.75 12.85
N PHE A 152 1.74 -7.70 13.23
CA PHE A 152 2.12 -8.82 12.37
C PHE A 152 1.12 -10.00 12.38
N GLY A 153 -0.01 -9.86 13.08
CA GLY A 153 -1.06 -10.86 13.16
C GLY A 153 -1.83 -11.06 11.85
N VAL A 154 -1.64 -10.16 10.86
CA VAL A 154 -2.25 -10.27 9.52
C VAL A 154 -1.80 -11.56 8.81
N ALA A 155 -0.62 -12.08 9.16
CA ALA A 155 -0.05 -13.30 8.61
C ALA A 155 -0.75 -14.58 9.13
N ALA A 156 -2.04 -14.74 8.83
CA ALA A 156 -2.77 -16.01 8.99
C ALA A 156 -4.10 -16.04 8.21
N GLY A 157 -4.13 -15.62 6.95
CA GLY A 157 -5.23 -15.96 6.01
C GLY A 157 -6.62 -15.45 6.40
N ALA A 158 -6.72 -14.53 7.36
CA ALA A 158 -7.94 -13.79 7.64
C ALA A 158 -7.79 -12.42 6.98
N VAL A 159 -8.57 -12.19 5.92
CA VAL A 159 -8.84 -10.82 5.46
C VAL A 159 -9.25 -10.03 6.70
N PRO A 160 -8.67 -8.84 6.96
CA PRO A 160 -9.16 -7.94 7.99
C PRO A 160 -10.64 -7.71 7.72
N LYS A 161 -11.49 -8.23 8.59
CA LYS A 161 -12.93 -7.96 8.51
C LYS A 161 -13.15 -6.56 9.08
N PRO A 162 -13.98 -5.72 8.43
CA PRO A 162 -14.47 -4.50 9.05
C PRO A 162 -15.23 -4.80 10.36
#